data_AF-A0A9R0YZJ4-F1
#
_entry.id   AF-A0A9R0YZJ4-F1
#
_cell.length_a   1.000
_cell.length_b   1.000
_cell.length_c   1.000
_cell.angle_alpha   90.00
_cell.angle_beta   90.00
_cell.angle_gamma   90.00
#
_symmetry.space_group_name_H-M   'P 1'
#
loop_
_entity.id
_entity.type
_entity.pdbx_description
1 polymer ?
#
loop_
_entity_poly.entity_id
_entity_poly.type
_entity_poly.pdbx_seq_one_letter_code
_entity_poly.pdbx_strand_id
1 'polypeptide(L)'
;MGVSDALQWWEEWPLRILVLSSLVIQYILFVASYARKFPIRSWFRPVIWLAYLGSDAIAIYALATLFNRHRKPRQEDGDSGGSILEVFWAPILLIRLGGQDGITAYNMEDNELWTRHILTSMSQITVAAYVFCKSWLVGSDKNLLVASILLFIPGILKCFEKPLALNRASINSLVSSNEPIVRPIGTHKCKLKIDPLQDFIAKATTRAGATDNLLAPATPYKLFVDLASPSTDDRIRMLQSFSALDDDCLYMKLTDFLSQTFQLLYTKEKLHPTMVYSDLQLKDHIIPSRSERMVLIFCYFVRLFALYLPFAAIGLFHHSHREAYNEDDVKVTYVLLCCTAALEFYAAMLM
;
A
#
# COMPACT_ATOMS: atom_id res chain seq x y z
N MET A 1 8.16 22.94 -38.76
CA MET A 1 8.65 22.61 -37.41
C MET A 1 10.13 22.37 -37.53
N GLY A 2 10.92 23.35 -37.11
CA GLY A 2 12.38 23.29 -37.20
C GLY A 2 12.94 22.35 -36.13
N VAL A 3 14.17 21.89 -36.33
CA VAL A 3 14.90 21.07 -35.34
C VAL A 3 14.97 21.79 -33.98
N SER A 4 15.02 23.14 -33.98
CA SER A 4 14.99 23.97 -32.78
C SER A 4 13.67 23.90 -32.01
N ASP A 5 12.52 23.90 -32.70
CA ASP A 5 11.20 23.75 -32.05
C ASP A 5 11.07 22.36 -31.42
N ALA A 6 11.58 21.34 -32.11
CA ALA A 6 11.61 19.97 -31.61
C ALA A 6 12.56 19.82 -30.41
N LEU A 7 13.68 20.54 -30.39
CA LEU A 7 14.63 20.55 -29.26
C LEU A 7 14.02 21.22 -28.03
N GLN A 8 13.39 22.38 -28.22
CA GLN A 8 12.71 23.11 -27.14
C GLN A 8 11.53 22.30 -26.58
N TRP A 9 10.74 21.68 -27.46
CA TRP A 9 9.70 20.73 -27.06
C TRP A 9 10.28 19.57 -26.24
N TRP A 10 11.40 18.99 -26.67
CA TRP A 10 12.07 17.90 -25.98
C TRP A 10 12.68 18.31 -24.63
N GLU A 11 13.06 19.58 -24.43
CA GLU A 11 13.60 20.07 -23.15
C GLU A 11 12.53 20.33 -22.08
N GLU A 12 11.33 20.76 -22.50
CA GLU A 12 10.23 21.13 -21.61
C GLU A 12 9.37 19.91 -21.19
N TRP A 13 9.11 18.98 -22.11
CA TRP A 13 8.24 17.82 -21.92
C TRP A 13 8.69 16.69 -20.99
N PRO A 14 9.97 16.48 -20.64
CA PRO A 14 10.40 15.32 -19.85
C PRO A 14 9.63 15.17 -18.53
N LEU A 15 9.43 16.27 -17.79
CA LEU A 15 8.68 16.22 -16.54
C LEU A 15 7.20 15.84 -16.78
N ARG A 16 6.54 16.45 -17.77
CA ARG A 16 5.13 16.14 -18.12
C ARG A 16 4.97 14.67 -18.47
N ILE A 17 5.86 14.14 -19.31
CA ILE A 17 5.85 12.72 -19.73
C ILE A 17 6.00 11.81 -18.52
N LEU A 18 6.93 12.11 -17.60
CA LEU A 18 7.14 11.30 -16.39
C LEU A 18 5.92 11.30 -15.47
N VAL A 19 5.33 12.48 -15.26
CA VAL A 19 4.18 12.64 -14.38
C VAL A 19 2.93 11.96 -14.96
N LEU A 20 2.71 12.06 -16.28
CA LEU A 20 1.64 11.31 -16.96
C LEU A 20 1.91 9.80 -16.99
N SER A 21 3.16 9.38 -17.20
CA SER A 21 3.54 7.96 -17.17
C SER A 21 3.30 7.36 -15.78
N SER A 22 3.63 8.10 -14.71
CA SER A 22 3.33 7.67 -13.35
C SER A 22 1.82 7.45 -13.14
N LEU A 23 0.98 8.32 -13.71
CA LEU A 23 -0.48 8.18 -13.64
C LEU A 23 -0.96 6.91 -14.34
N VAL A 24 -0.48 6.65 -15.55
CA VAL A 24 -0.85 5.45 -16.32
C VAL A 24 -0.48 4.18 -15.55
N ILE A 25 0.71 4.13 -14.95
CA ILE A 25 1.16 2.98 -14.15
C ILE A 25 0.25 2.75 -12.95
N GLN A 26 -0.18 3.80 -12.26
CA GLN A 26 -1.12 3.66 -11.15
C GLN A 26 -2.45 3.06 -11.57
N TYR A 27 -2.99 3.48 -12.72
CA TYR A 27 -4.23 2.90 -13.26
C TYR A 27 -4.05 1.43 -13.63
N ILE A 28 -2.91 1.07 -14.22
CA ILE A 28 -2.58 -0.33 -14.50
C ILE A 28 -2.53 -1.13 -13.19
N LEU A 29 -1.89 -0.60 -12.14
CA LEU A 29 -1.83 -1.24 -10.82
C LEU A 29 -3.19 -1.35 -10.14
N PHE A 30 -4.04 -0.33 -10.29
CA PHE A 30 -5.41 -0.37 -9.77
C PHE A 30 -6.24 -1.48 -10.43
N VAL A 31 -6.23 -1.55 -11.76
CA VAL A 31 -6.93 -2.61 -12.49
C VAL A 31 -6.33 -3.98 -12.17
N ALA A 32 -5.00 -4.08 -12.12
CA ALA A 32 -4.29 -5.30 -11.75
C ALA A 32 -4.65 -5.78 -10.35
N SER A 33 -4.83 -4.86 -9.40
CA SER A 33 -5.21 -5.16 -8.02
C SER A 33 -6.56 -5.89 -7.94
N TYR A 34 -7.49 -5.50 -8.80
CA TYR A 34 -8.80 -6.12 -8.87
C TYR A 34 -8.73 -7.42 -9.68
N ALA A 35 -8.08 -7.37 -10.84
CA ALA A 35 -7.97 -8.50 -11.76
C ALA A 35 -7.23 -9.71 -11.15
N ARG A 36 -6.22 -9.49 -10.30
CA ARG A 36 -5.43 -10.58 -9.67
C ARG A 36 -6.23 -11.47 -8.72
N LYS A 37 -7.43 -11.05 -8.30
CA LYS A 37 -8.38 -11.90 -7.54
C LYS A 37 -9.06 -12.96 -8.43
N PHE A 38 -8.92 -12.83 -9.75
CA PHE A 38 -9.49 -13.72 -10.76
C PHE A 38 -8.39 -14.46 -11.53
N PRO A 39 -8.71 -15.58 -12.20
CA PRO A 39 -7.75 -16.26 -13.07
C PRO A 39 -7.33 -15.37 -14.25
N ILE A 40 -6.15 -14.76 -14.14
CA ILE A 40 -5.56 -13.90 -15.18
C ILE A 40 -4.75 -14.70 -16.21
N ARG A 41 -4.74 -14.23 -17.48
CA ARG A 41 -3.88 -14.80 -18.54
C ARG A 41 -2.40 -14.58 -18.19
N SER A 42 -1.55 -15.55 -18.52
CA SER A 42 -0.11 -15.52 -18.19
C SER A 42 0.62 -14.24 -18.63
N TRP A 43 0.26 -13.65 -19.78
CA TRP A 43 0.87 -12.41 -20.27
C TRP A 43 0.60 -11.16 -19.41
N PHE A 44 -0.43 -11.17 -18.55
CA PHE A 44 -0.63 -10.06 -17.61
C PHE A 44 0.41 -10.01 -16.50
N ARG A 45 1.02 -11.15 -16.13
CA ARG A 45 2.03 -11.22 -15.06
C ARG A 45 3.23 -10.29 -15.30
N PRO A 46 3.94 -10.33 -16.45
CA PRO A 46 5.04 -9.40 -16.69
C PRO A 46 4.60 -7.93 -16.72
N VAL A 47 3.39 -7.63 -17.19
CA VAL A 47 2.85 -6.25 -17.21
C VAL A 47 2.65 -5.73 -15.78
N ILE A 48 2.05 -6.54 -14.91
CA ILE A 48 1.83 -6.18 -13.50
C ILE A 48 3.18 -6.02 -12.79
N TRP A 49 4.12 -6.94 -13.04
CA TRP A 49 5.45 -6.88 -12.47
C TRP A 49 6.22 -5.61 -12.88
N LEU A 50 6.19 -5.25 -14.16
CA LEU A 50 6.80 -4.02 -14.66
C LEU A 50 6.12 -2.77 -14.10
N ALA A 51 4.79 -2.75 -14.03
CA ALA A 51 4.04 -1.64 -13.46
C ALA A 51 4.37 -1.45 -11.96
N TYR A 52 4.49 -2.56 -11.22
CA TYR A 52 4.85 -2.55 -9.81
C TYR A 52 6.26 -1.97 -9.60
N LEU A 53 7.25 -2.45 -10.36
CA LEU A 53 8.62 -1.96 -10.27
C LEU A 53 8.74 -0.51 -10.76
N GLY A 54 8.00 -0.16 -11.81
CA GLY A 54 8.00 1.16 -12.43
C GLY A 54 7.29 2.24 -11.61
N SER A 55 6.32 1.87 -10.76
CA SER A 55 5.53 2.83 -9.99
C SER A 55 6.40 3.72 -9.10
N ASP A 56 7.20 3.12 -8.24
CA ASP A 56 8.06 3.88 -7.32
C ASP A 56 9.20 4.55 -8.10
N ALA A 57 9.80 3.85 -9.08
CA ALA A 57 10.92 4.36 -9.86
C ALA A 57 10.57 5.62 -10.66
N ILE A 58 9.43 5.64 -11.35
CA ILE A 58 9.01 6.78 -12.18
C ILE A 58 8.56 7.95 -11.31
N ALA A 59 7.92 7.71 -10.17
CA ALA A 59 7.57 8.77 -9.22
C ALA A 59 8.84 9.43 -8.63
N ILE A 60 9.82 8.63 -8.22
CA ILE A 60 11.13 9.12 -7.72
C ILE A 60 11.86 9.91 -8.80
N TYR A 61 11.90 9.38 -10.02
CA TYR A 61 12.60 10.05 -11.12
C TYR A 61 11.90 11.36 -11.51
N ALA A 62 10.56 11.43 -11.48
CA ALA A 62 9.81 12.67 -11.65
C ALA A 62 10.15 13.70 -10.57
N LEU A 63 10.18 13.31 -9.29
CA LEU A 63 10.57 14.18 -8.18
C LEU A 63 12.02 14.66 -8.30
N ALA A 64 12.95 13.77 -8.69
CA ALA A 64 14.34 14.13 -8.93
C ALA A 64 14.50 15.13 -10.08
N THR A 65 13.74 14.94 -11.18
CA THR A 65 13.71 15.85 -12.33
C THR A 65 13.17 17.22 -11.92
N LEU A 66 12.10 17.24 -11.13
CA LEU A 66 11.52 18.47 -10.56
C LEU A 66 12.54 19.18 -9.67
N PHE A 67 13.20 18.47 -8.76
CA PHE A 67 14.25 19.02 -7.90
C PHE A 67 15.40 19.63 -8.71
N ASN A 68 15.86 18.94 -9.75
CA ASN A 68 16.95 19.42 -10.60
C ASN A 68 16.56 20.69 -11.38
N ARG A 69 15.31 20.77 -11.85
CA ARG A 69 14.76 21.99 -12.48
C ARG A 69 14.72 23.18 -11.52
N HIS A 70 14.36 22.95 -10.26
CA HIS A 70 14.25 23.99 -9.22
C HIS A 70 15.56 24.35 -8.51
N ARG A 71 16.62 23.55 -8.72
CA ARG A 71 17.97 23.85 -8.22
C ARG A 71 18.74 24.80 -9.12
N LYS A 72 18.51 24.77 -10.44
CA LYS A 72 19.18 25.69 -11.38
C LYS A 72 18.69 27.12 -11.13
N PRO A 73 19.59 28.09 -10.87
CA PRO A 73 19.19 29.50 -10.84
C PRO A 73 18.73 29.87 -12.26
N ARG A 74 17.42 30.13 -12.43
CA ARG A 74 16.93 30.73 -13.67
C ARG A 74 17.52 32.13 -13.74
N GLN A 75 18.24 32.41 -14.83
CA GLN A 75 18.50 33.78 -15.25
C GLN A 75 17.16 34.52 -15.37
N GLU A 76 17.20 35.80 -15.05
CA GLU A 76 16.09 36.73 -14.87
C GLU A 76 15.21 36.90 -16.12
N ASP A 77 14.43 35.88 -16.48
CA ASP A 77 13.32 36.02 -17.42
C ASP A 77 12.02 35.64 -16.69
N GLY A 78 11.06 36.57 -16.72
CA GLY A 78 9.87 36.65 -15.88
C GLY A 78 8.80 35.57 -16.06
N ASP A 79 9.15 34.33 -16.37
CA ASP A 79 8.23 33.20 -16.49
C ASP A 79 8.16 32.37 -15.20
N SER A 80 7.77 33.04 -14.11
CA SER A 80 7.61 32.45 -12.78
C SER A 80 6.40 31.51 -12.70
N GLY A 81 5.45 31.62 -13.64
CA GLY A 81 4.20 30.87 -13.65
C GLY A 81 4.39 29.38 -13.87
N GLY A 82 5.13 28.98 -14.92
CA GLY A 82 5.32 27.56 -15.26
C GLY A 82 5.97 26.74 -14.13
N SER A 83 6.95 27.31 -13.42
CA SER A 83 7.64 26.61 -12.32
C SER A 83 6.74 26.33 -11.11
N ILE A 84 5.80 27.23 -10.81
CA ILE A 84 4.92 27.10 -9.65
C ILE A 84 3.94 25.93 -9.86
N LEU A 85 3.45 25.75 -11.09
CA LEU A 85 2.53 24.66 -11.41
C LEU A 85 3.25 23.29 -11.51
N GLU A 86 4.51 23.26 -11.96
CA GLU A 86 5.32 22.04 -11.87
C GLU A 86 5.52 21.59 -10.40
N VAL A 87 5.66 22.52 -9.46
CA VAL A 87 5.82 22.23 -8.01
C VAL A 87 4.54 21.63 -7.43
N PHE A 88 3.38 22.03 -7.95
CA PHE A 88 2.09 21.45 -7.58
C PHE A 88 2.03 19.93 -7.84
N TRP A 89 2.85 19.41 -8.75
CA TRP A 89 2.91 17.97 -9.03
C TRP A 89 3.66 17.19 -7.95
N ALA A 90 4.51 17.81 -7.12
CA ALA A 90 5.23 17.12 -6.05
C ALA A 90 4.31 16.46 -5.00
N PRO A 91 3.33 17.18 -4.40
CA PRO A 91 2.32 16.57 -3.54
C PRO A 91 1.61 15.37 -4.19
N ILE A 92 1.23 15.50 -5.45
CA ILE A 92 0.56 14.43 -6.20
C ILE A 92 1.49 13.23 -6.34
N LEU A 93 2.73 13.43 -6.78
CA LEU A 93 3.73 12.37 -6.91
C LEU A 93 4.01 11.66 -5.57
N LEU A 94 3.98 12.38 -4.44
CA LEU A 94 4.07 11.77 -3.11
C LEU A 94 2.86 10.90 -2.79
N ILE A 95 1.63 11.36 -3.06
CA ILE A 95 0.41 10.54 -2.93
C ILE A 95 0.59 9.24 -3.74
N ARG A 96 1.19 9.35 -4.93
CA ARG A 96 1.44 8.18 -5.80
C ARG A 96 2.50 7.22 -5.28
N LEU A 97 3.57 7.75 -4.71
CA LEU A 97 4.63 6.97 -4.09
C LEU A 97 4.13 6.19 -2.86
N GLY A 98 3.09 6.70 -2.18
CA GLY A 98 2.37 5.98 -1.13
C GLY A 98 1.71 4.66 -1.57
N GLY A 99 1.69 4.37 -2.87
CA GLY A 99 1.28 3.09 -3.46
C GLY A 99 -0.23 2.84 -3.42
N GLN A 100 -0.68 1.99 -4.34
CA GLN A 100 -2.08 1.58 -4.43
C GLN A 100 -2.46 0.70 -3.23
N ASP A 101 -3.62 0.94 -2.63
CA ASP A 101 -4.04 0.19 -1.43
C ASP A 101 -4.21 -1.31 -1.67
N GLY A 102 -4.50 -1.68 -2.92
CA GLY A 102 -4.81 -3.06 -3.28
C GLY A 102 -3.61 -3.89 -3.76
N ILE A 103 -2.41 -3.31 -3.92
CA ILE A 103 -1.15 -4.03 -4.17
C ILE A 103 -0.06 -3.40 -3.30
N THR A 104 0.24 -4.02 -2.16
CA THR A 104 1.35 -3.60 -1.28
C THR A 104 2.65 -4.29 -1.65
N ALA A 105 2.57 -5.59 -1.95
CA ALA A 105 3.68 -6.43 -2.35
C ALA A 105 3.32 -7.23 -3.61
N TYR A 106 4.32 -7.46 -4.48
CA TYR A 106 4.17 -8.36 -5.63
C TYR A 106 4.54 -9.79 -5.23
N ASN A 107 5.59 -9.96 -4.42
CA ASN A 107 5.98 -11.24 -3.84
C ASN A 107 6.10 -11.15 -2.31
N MET A 108 6.01 -12.29 -1.61
CA MET A 108 6.03 -12.30 -0.15
C MET A 108 7.34 -11.77 0.45
N GLU A 109 8.45 -11.93 -0.27
CA GLU A 109 9.77 -11.42 0.12
C GLU A 109 9.84 -9.89 0.10
N ASP A 110 8.98 -9.21 -0.68
CA ASP A 110 8.94 -7.75 -0.71
C ASP A 110 8.51 -7.17 0.65
N ASN A 111 7.73 -7.93 1.43
CA ASN A 111 7.30 -7.53 2.78
C ASN A 111 8.49 -7.37 3.74
N GLU A 112 9.56 -8.15 3.56
CA GLU A 112 10.78 -8.06 4.38
C GLU A 112 11.64 -6.83 4.04
N LEU A 113 11.40 -6.19 2.89
CA LEU A 113 12.15 -5.01 2.44
C LEU A 113 11.56 -3.69 2.96
N TRP A 114 10.58 -3.74 3.87
CA TRP A 114 9.86 -2.56 4.40
C TRP A 114 10.81 -1.46 4.91
N THR A 115 11.92 -1.80 5.57
CA THR A 115 12.89 -0.81 6.08
C THR A 115 13.53 0.00 4.95
N ARG A 116 13.80 -0.62 3.79
CA ARG A 116 14.32 0.08 2.61
C ARG A 116 13.26 1.03 2.04
N HIS A 117 12.00 0.60 2.01
CA HIS A 117 10.90 1.45 1.58
C HIS A 117 10.72 2.67 2.49
N ILE A 118 10.86 2.55 3.82
CA ILE A 118 10.85 3.72 4.72
C ILE A 118 11.95 4.70 4.36
N LEU A 119 13.19 4.21 4.19
CA LEU A 119 14.32 5.08 3.88
C LEU A 119 14.10 5.83 2.56
N THR A 120 13.63 5.13 1.53
CA THR A 120 13.26 5.74 0.25
C THR A 120 12.16 6.77 0.44
N SER A 121 11.05 6.44 1.11
CA SER A 121 9.95 7.37 1.38
C SER A 121 10.43 8.63 2.10
N MET A 122 11.25 8.51 3.15
CA MET A 122 11.80 9.66 3.89
C MET A 122 12.68 10.56 3.02
N SER A 123 13.51 9.96 2.18
CA SER A 123 14.35 10.70 1.23
C SER A 123 13.49 11.51 0.25
N GLN A 124 12.43 10.91 -0.28
CA GLN A 124 11.54 11.55 -1.25
C GLN A 124 10.66 12.63 -0.62
N ILE A 125 10.14 12.39 0.60
CA ILE A 125 9.41 13.41 1.38
C ILE A 125 10.31 14.63 1.60
N THR A 126 11.59 14.43 1.93
CA THR A 126 12.53 15.52 2.15
C THR A 126 12.81 16.30 0.87
N VAL A 127 13.02 15.62 -0.26
CA VAL A 127 13.20 16.27 -1.57
C VAL A 127 11.95 17.08 -1.95
N ALA A 128 10.77 16.47 -1.83
CA ALA A 128 9.51 17.14 -2.14
C ALA A 128 9.23 18.33 -1.22
N ALA A 129 9.50 18.21 0.08
CA ALA A 129 9.35 19.30 1.05
C ALA A 129 10.32 20.45 0.76
N TYR A 130 11.57 20.14 0.41
CA TYR A 130 12.54 21.16 0.02
C TYR A 130 12.08 21.95 -1.21
N VAL A 131 11.67 21.25 -2.28
CA VAL A 131 11.16 21.89 -3.50
C VAL A 131 9.93 22.72 -3.20
N PHE A 132 9.00 22.16 -2.42
CA PHE A 132 7.77 22.84 -2.04
C PHE A 132 8.02 24.13 -1.25
N CYS A 133 8.81 24.06 -0.17
CA CYS A 133 9.14 25.23 0.65
C CYS A 133 9.88 26.29 -0.17
N LYS A 134 10.89 25.90 -0.95
CA LYS A 134 11.70 26.83 -1.73
C LYS A 134 10.86 27.59 -2.77
N SER A 135 10.01 26.89 -3.52
CA SER A 135 9.23 27.50 -4.59
C SER A 135 8.10 28.39 -4.07
N TRP A 136 7.53 28.06 -2.92
CA TRP A 136 6.36 28.79 -2.40
C TRP A 136 6.67 30.02 -1.56
N LEU A 137 7.90 30.12 -1.04
CA LEU A 137 8.39 31.31 -0.34
C LEU A 137 8.60 32.52 -1.27
N VAL A 138 8.59 32.32 -2.60
CA VAL A 138 8.98 33.33 -3.61
C VAL A 138 7.79 34.12 -4.20
N GLY A 139 6.57 33.90 -3.70
CA GLY A 139 5.40 34.73 -4.05
C GLY A 139 4.44 34.02 -5.01
N SER A 140 3.46 33.32 -4.43
CA SER A 140 2.53 32.49 -5.18
C SER A 140 1.07 32.66 -4.74
N ASP A 141 0.15 32.26 -5.62
CA ASP A 141 -1.30 32.29 -5.43
C ASP A 141 -1.71 31.58 -4.13
N LYS A 142 -2.41 32.30 -3.25
CA LYS A 142 -2.87 31.75 -1.97
C LYS A 142 -3.77 30.52 -2.13
N ASN A 143 -4.61 30.49 -3.17
CA ASN A 143 -5.52 29.35 -3.41
C ASN A 143 -4.75 28.09 -3.85
N LEU A 144 -3.75 28.25 -4.72
CA LEU A 144 -2.90 27.16 -5.17
C LEU A 144 -1.99 26.65 -4.04
N LEU A 145 -1.59 27.53 -3.13
CA LEU A 145 -0.85 27.20 -1.90
C LEU A 145 -1.66 26.24 -1.06
N VAL A 146 -2.89 26.66 -0.73
CA VAL A 146 -3.79 25.90 0.11
C VAL A 146 -4.08 24.55 -0.54
N ALA A 147 -4.40 24.52 -1.84
CA ALA A 147 -4.62 23.27 -2.58
C ALA A 147 -3.40 22.33 -2.49
N SER A 148 -2.19 22.87 -2.65
CA SER A 148 -0.96 22.09 -2.56
C SER A 148 -0.74 21.52 -1.16
N ILE A 149 -0.91 22.33 -0.10
CA ILE A 149 -0.77 21.86 1.29
C ILE A 149 -1.80 20.78 1.60
N LEU A 150 -3.05 20.94 1.13
CA LEU A 150 -4.10 19.95 1.29
C LEU A 150 -3.76 18.62 0.62
N LEU A 151 -2.97 18.61 -0.46
CA LEU A 151 -2.48 17.37 -1.09
C LEU A 151 -1.17 16.87 -0.46
N PHE A 152 -0.35 17.77 0.07
CA PHE A 152 0.96 17.45 0.59
C PHE A 152 0.87 16.66 1.91
N ILE A 153 -0.06 17.08 2.79
CA ILE A 153 -0.33 16.37 4.06
C ILE A 153 -0.72 14.91 3.82
N PRO A 154 -1.80 14.57 3.08
CA PRO A 154 -2.16 13.18 2.83
C PRO A 154 -1.09 12.44 2.02
N GLY A 155 -0.35 13.11 1.13
CA GLY A 155 0.80 12.52 0.43
C GLY A 155 1.88 12.02 1.37
N ILE A 156 2.29 12.83 2.35
CA ILE A 156 3.24 12.41 3.40
C ILE A 156 2.68 11.24 4.19
N LEU A 157 1.41 11.32 4.61
CA LEU A 157 0.81 10.28 5.44
C LEU A 157 0.73 8.94 4.69
N LYS A 158 0.32 8.93 3.42
CA LYS A 158 0.29 7.73 2.56
C LYS A 158 1.67 7.11 2.34
N CYS A 159 2.72 7.93 2.26
CA CYS A 159 4.10 7.43 2.15
C CYS A 159 4.53 6.57 3.36
N PHE A 160 3.91 6.74 4.53
CA PHE A 160 4.13 5.90 5.71
C PHE A 160 3.22 4.67 5.76
N GLU A 161 2.03 4.72 5.16
CA GLU A 161 1.10 3.58 5.16
C GLU A 161 1.65 2.36 4.43
N LYS A 162 2.30 2.54 3.27
CA LYS A 162 2.88 1.42 2.50
C LYS A 162 3.94 0.66 3.32
N PRO A 163 4.96 1.30 3.92
CA PRO A 163 5.89 0.58 4.79
C PRO A 163 5.26 -0.03 6.05
N LEU A 164 4.25 0.61 6.64
CA LEU A 164 3.51 0.04 7.77
C LEU A 164 2.76 -1.24 7.35
N ALA A 165 2.21 -1.27 6.14
CA ALA A 165 1.54 -2.45 5.57
C ALA A 165 2.52 -3.60 5.39
N LEU A 166 3.68 -3.32 4.76
CA LEU A 166 4.73 -4.29 4.52
C LEU A 166 5.28 -4.84 5.85
N ASN A 167 5.53 -3.98 6.84
CA ASN A 167 6.00 -4.41 8.16
C ASN A 167 4.98 -5.32 8.84
N ARG A 168 3.68 -5.02 8.80
CA ARG A 168 2.63 -5.87 9.39
C ARG A 168 2.42 -7.21 8.67
N ALA A 169 2.76 -7.26 7.38
CA ALA A 169 2.70 -8.45 6.55
C ALA A 169 4.02 -9.26 6.56
N SER A 170 5.11 -8.67 7.05
CA SER A 170 6.40 -9.35 7.23
C SER A 170 6.27 -10.53 8.19
N ILE A 171 6.95 -11.61 7.85
CA ILE A 171 7.00 -12.85 8.62
C ILE A 171 7.45 -12.54 10.05
N ASN A 172 8.46 -11.67 10.23
CA ASN A 172 8.96 -11.27 11.54
C ASN A 172 7.90 -10.58 12.40
N SER A 173 7.04 -9.74 11.81
CA SER A 173 5.94 -9.11 12.53
C SER A 173 4.81 -10.09 12.82
N LEU A 174 4.49 -10.99 11.87
CA LEU A 174 3.46 -12.02 12.05
C LEU A 174 3.83 -13.06 13.12
N VAL A 175 5.13 -13.33 13.29
CA VAL A 175 5.67 -14.19 14.34
C VAL A 175 5.70 -13.45 15.69
N SER A 176 6.14 -12.20 15.71
CA SER A 176 6.28 -11.44 16.97
C SER A 176 4.97 -10.90 17.54
N SER A 177 3.92 -10.67 16.74
CA SER A 177 2.59 -10.30 17.24
C SER A 177 1.89 -11.44 18.00
N ASN A 178 2.39 -12.67 17.89
CA ASN A 178 1.90 -13.78 18.70
C ASN A 178 2.60 -13.71 20.07
N GLU A 179 1.89 -13.24 21.09
CA GLU A 179 2.35 -13.23 22.49
C GLU A 179 2.54 -14.66 23.05
N PRO A 180 3.25 -14.79 24.20
CA PRO A 180 4.32 -15.75 24.39
C PRO A 180 3.79 -17.18 24.47
N ILE A 181 4.64 -18.09 24.00
CA ILE A 181 4.59 -19.52 24.31
C ILE A 181 4.28 -19.68 25.81
N VAL A 182 3.03 -20.00 26.16
CA VAL A 182 2.73 -20.64 27.44
C VAL A 182 3.37 -22.00 27.31
N ARG A 183 4.66 -22.09 27.64
CA ARG A 183 5.29 -23.37 27.92
C ARG A 183 4.46 -23.93 29.08
N PRO A 184 3.80 -25.09 28.93
CA PRO A 184 3.18 -25.71 30.08
C PRO A 184 4.29 -25.92 31.11
N ILE A 185 4.24 -25.17 32.20
CA ILE A 185 5.03 -25.47 33.38
C ILE A 185 4.44 -26.78 33.90
N GLY A 186 5.14 -27.87 33.62
CA GLY A 186 4.82 -29.18 34.18
C GLY A 186 4.49 -30.21 33.11
N THR A 187 5.52 -30.91 32.64
CA THR A 187 5.51 -32.37 32.67
C THR A 187 6.94 -32.87 32.57
N HIS A 188 7.22 -33.85 33.41
CA HIS A 188 8.52 -34.46 33.60
C HIS A 188 9.27 -34.71 32.28
N LYS A 189 10.57 -34.35 32.28
CA LYS A 189 11.57 -34.88 31.35
C LYS A 189 11.61 -36.41 31.48
N CYS A 190 10.78 -37.11 30.72
CA CYS A 190 11.12 -38.44 30.22
C CYS A 190 11.57 -38.24 28.78
N LYS A 191 12.89 -38.19 28.59
CA LYS A 191 13.52 -38.30 27.27
C LYS A 191 13.22 -39.71 26.72
N LEU A 192 12.04 -39.90 26.13
CA LEU A 192 11.87 -40.91 25.12
C LEU A 192 12.26 -40.23 23.81
N LYS A 193 13.30 -40.76 23.13
CA LYS A 193 13.62 -40.39 21.74
C LYS A 193 12.45 -40.89 20.86
N ILE A 194 11.32 -40.21 20.92
CA ILE A 194 10.28 -40.37 19.92
C ILE A 194 10.77 -39.48 18.77
N ASP A 195 10.99 -40.07 17.60
CA ASP A 195 11.24 -39.30 16.40
C ASP A 195 10.11 -38.26 16.28
N PRO A 196 10.41 -36.96 16.16
CA PRO A 196 9.39 -35.90 16.10
C PRO A 196 8.32 -36.18 15.03
N LEU A 197 8.72 -36.88 13.96
CA LEU A 197 7.84 -37.35 12.90
C LEU A 197 6.86 -38.44 13.36
N GLN A 198 7.29 -39.39 14.20
CA GLN A 198 6.43 -40.45 14.70
C GLN A 198 5.40 -39.91 15.71
N ASP A 199 5.79 -38.95 16.57
CA ASP A 199 4.85 -38.26 17.47
C ASP A 199 3.78 -37.51 16.66
N PHE A 200 4.19 -36.82 15.59
CA PHE A 200 3.29 -36.14 14.67
C PHE A 200 2.29 -37.11 14.02
N ILE A 201 2.78 -38.22 13.46
CA ILE A 201 1.94 -39.22 12.79
C ILE A 201 0.95 -39.84 13.79
N ALA A 202 1.40 -40.17 15.00
CA ALA A 202 0.54 -40.73 16.04
C ALA A 202 -0.60 -39.76 16.41
N LYS A 203 -0.28 -38.49 16.66
CA LYS A 203 -1.26 -37.44 16.98
C LYS A 203 -2.22 -37.15 15.82
N ALA A 204 -1.73 -37.14 14.58
CA ALA A 204 -2.55 -36.94 13.40
C ALA A 204 -3.55 -38.11 13.19
N THR A 205 -3.14 -39.33 13.55
CA THR A 205 -3.95 -40.55 13.37
C THR A 205 -4.99 -40.73 14.49
N THR A 206 -4.75 -40.20 15.69
CA THR A 206 -5.76 -40.20 16.76
C THR A 206 -6.92 -39.27 16.41
N ARG A 207 -8.11 -39.85 16.18
CA ARG A 207 -9.34 -39.11 15.87
C ARG A 207 -9.78 -38.30 17.09
N ALA A 208 -9.59 -36.98 17.04
CA ALA A 208 -10.05 -36.08 18.10
C ALA A 208 -11.58 -36.17 18.26
N GLY A 209 -12.05 -36.29 19.51
CA GLY A 209 -13.47 -36.33 19.84
C GLY A 209 -14.17 -35.02 19.49
N ALA A 210 -15.45 -35.11 19.11
CA ALA A 210 -16.25 -34.02 18.54
C ALA A 210 -16.41 -32.75 19.41
N THR A 211 -15.99 -32.77 20.68
CA THR A 211 -16.24 -31.70 21.66
C THR A 211 -15.10 -30.68 21.81
N ASP A 212 -13.88 -30.97 21.35
CA ASP A 212 -12.73 -30.03 21.44
C ASP A 212 -12.58 -29.15 20.18
N ASN A 213 -13.40 -29.41 19.15
CA ASN A 213 -13.25 -28.86 17.80
C ASN A 213 -13.90 -27.47 17.59
N LEU A 214 -14.49 -26.89 18.64
CA LEU A 214 -15.30 -25.68 18.53
C LEU A 214 -14.59 -24.40 18.99
N LEU A 215 -13.33 -24.49 19.44
CA LEU A 215 -12.64 -23.35 20.07
C LEU A 215 -11.17 -23.21 19.65
N ALA A 216 -10.88 -23.36 18.36
CA ALA A 216 -9.61 -22.90 17.82
C ALA A 216 -9.82 -21.51 17.18
N PRO A 217 -9.25 -20.42 17.74
CA PRO A 217 -9.13 -19.15 17.04
C PRO A 217 -8.16 -19.37 15.87
N ALA A 218 -8.71 -19.82 14.74
CA ALA A 218 -7.94 -20.25 13.60
C ALA A 218 -7.43 -19.00 12.88
N THR A 219 -6.15 -18.68 13.08
CA THR A 219 -5.44 -17.65 12.32
C THR A 219 -5.01 -18.29 11.00
N PRO A 220 -5.74 -18.08 9.88
CA PRO A 220 -5.66 -18.96 8.71
C PRO A 220 -4.27 -19.01 8.08
N TYR A 221 -3.58 -17.89 8.10
CA TYR A 221 -2.23 -17.74 7.54
C TYR A 221 -1.18 -18.64 8.22
N LYS A 222 -1.41 -19.13 9.44
CA LYS A 222 -0.48 -20.04 10.13
C LYS A 222 -0.37 -21.43 9.49
N LEU A 223 -1.33 -21.82 8.65
CA LEU A 223 -1.27 -23.09 7.93
C LEU A 223 -0.60 -22.98 6.56
N PHE A 224 -0.85 -21.87 5.89
CA PHE A 224 -0.57 -21.70 4.46
C PHE A 224 0.73 -20.97 4.17
N VAL A 225 1.27 -20.27 5.16
CA VAL A 225 2.58 -19.65 5.07
C VAL A 225 3.53 -20.51 5.87
N ASP A 226 4.76 -20.70 5.37
CA ASP A 226 5.85 -21.41 6.06
C ASP A 226 6.39 -20.59 7.26
N LEU A 227 5.49 -19.95 7.99
CA LEU A 227 5.72 -19.52 9.36
C LEU A 227 5.82 -20.80 10.16
N ALA A 228 7.02 -21.13 10.63
CA ALA A 228 7.25 -22.21 11.58
C ALA A 228 6.21 -22.08 12.70
N SER A 229 5.19 -22.95 12.70
CA SER A 229 4.18 -22.90 13.75
C SER A 229 4.91 -23.17 15.06
N PRO A 230 4.75 -22.33 16.09
CA PRO A 230 5.49 -22.51 17.33
C PRO A 230 5.06 -23.78 18.10
N SER A 231 3.97 -24.44 17.69
CA SER A 231 3.62 -25.78 18.17
C SER A 231 3.13 -26.68 17.03
N THR A 232 3.65 -27.91 17.01
CA THR A 232 3.19 -29.00 16.13
C THR A 232 1.72 -29.36 16.41
N ASP A 233 1.29 -29.19 17.66
CA ASP A 233 -0.04 -29.56 18.14
C ASP A 233 -1.15 -28.65 17.58
N ASP A 234 -0.90 -27.33 17.45
CA ASP A 234 -1.89 -26.40 16.88
C ASP A 234 -2.12 -26.67 15.39
N ARG A 235 -1.05 -27.03 14.66
CA ARG A 235 -1.13 -27.38 13.23
C ARG A 235 -1.94 -28.67 13.03
N ILE A 236 -1.69 -29.70 13.85
CA ILE A 236 -2.47 -30.95 13.80
C ILE A 236 -3.93 -30.69 14.14
N ARG A 237 -4.21 -29.94 15.22
CA ARG A 237 -5.58 -29.59 15.62
C ARG A 237 -6.33 -28.87 14.50
N MET A 238 -5.67 -27.93 13.81
CA MET A 238 -6.28 -27.22 12.69
C MET A 238 -6.53 -28.14 11.49
N LEU A 239 -5.60 -29.02 11.14
CA LEU A 239 -5.79 -30.02 10.09
C LEU A 239 -6.93 -31.00 10.42
N GLN A 240 -7.04 -31.44 11.68
CA GLN A 240 -8.11 -32.33 12.12
C GLN A 240 -9.48 -31.65 12.09
N SER A 241 -9.55 -30.33 12.34
CA SER A 241 -10.80 -29.58 12.22
C SER A 241 -11.38 -29.64 10.80
N PHE A 242 -10.52 -29.68 9.76
CA PHE A 242 -10.94 -29.84 8.37
C PHE A 242 -11.48 -31.23 8.07
N SER A 243 -10.96 -32.27 8.72
CA SER A 243 -11.43 -33.65 8.51
C SER A 243 -12.85 -33.90 9.03
N ALA A 244 -13.38 -33.01 9.88
CA ALA A 244 -14.73 -33.10 10.43
C ALA A 244 -15.79 -32.38 9.59
N LEU A 245 -15.38 -31.64 8.55
CA LEU A 245 -16.26 -30.87 7.67
C LEU A 245 -16.66 -31.71 6.45
N ASP A 246 -17.87 -31.45 5.94
CA ASP A 246 -18.34 -31.96 4.66
C ASP A 246 -17.56 -31.34 3.49
N ASP A 247 -17.48 -32.03 2.35
CA ASP A 247 -16.62 -31.66 1.21
C ASP A 247 -16.90 -30.23 0.70
N ASP A 248 -18.17 -29.86 0.57
CA ASP A 248 -18.57 -28.51 0.13
C ASP A 248 -18.20 -27.43 1.16
N CYS A 249 -18.38 -27.74 2.45
CA CYS A 249 -18.05 -26.82 3.54
C CYS A 249 -16.53 -26.67 3.68
N LEU A 250 -15.77 -27.75 3.48
CA LEU A 250 -14.33 -27.77 3.46
C LEU A 250 -13.78 -26.89 2.32
N TYR A 251 -14.30 -27.07 1.10
CA TYR A 251 -13.89 -26.26 -0.05
C TYR A 251 -14.11 -24.76 0.20
N MET A 252 -15.27 -24.40 0.75
CA MET A 252 -15.59 -23.00 1.04
C MET A 252 -14.69 -22.42 2.11
N LYS A 253 -14.46 -23.17 3.20
CA LYS A 253 -13.59 -22.73 4.30
C LYS A 253 -12.13 -22.60 3.86
N LEU A 254 -11.64 -23.51 3.03
CA LEU A 254 -10.28 -23.45 2.48
C LEU A 254 -10.11 -22.24 1.55
N THR A 255 -11.09 -21.99 0.67
CA THR A 255 -11.09 -20.86 -0.25
C THR A 255 -11.11 -19.53 0.51
N ASP A 256 -11.95 -19.41 1.53
CA ASP A 256 -11.99 -18.25 2.42
C ASP A 256 -10.64 -18.04 3.14
N PHE A 257 -10.04 -19.09 3.68
CA PHE A 257 -8.75 -19.02 4.37
C PHE A 257 -7.59 -18.62 3.44
N LEU A 258 -7.57 -19.15 2.22
CA LEU A 258 -6.61 -18.77 1.17
C LEU A 258 -6.81 -17.31 0.77
N SER A 259 -8.06 -16.87 0.61
CA SER A 259 -8.39 -15.47 0.31
C SER A 259 -7.90 -14.53 1.41
N GLN A 260 -8.18 -14.84 2.68
CA GLN A 260 -7.72 -14.04 3.83
C GLN A 260 -6.19 -14.00 3.92
N THR A 261 -5.53 -15.13 3.71
CA THR A 261 -4.06 -15.18 3.69
C THR A 261 -3.49 -14.33 2.55
N PHE A 262 -4.14 -14.35 1.38
CA PHE A 262 -3.76 -13.52 0.25
C PHE A 262 -3.94 -12.02 0.55
N GLN A 263 -5.10 -11.60 1.08
CA GLN A 263 -5.31 -10.20 1.43
C GLN A 263 -4.29 -9.73 2.49
N LEU A 264 -4.03 -10.58 3.49
CA LEU A 264 -3.05 -10.30 4.54
C LEU A 264 -1.64 -10.04 4.01
N LEU A 265 -1.16 -10.87 3.08
CA LEU A 265 0.22 -10.83 2.60
C LEU A 265 0.45 -9.80 1.49
N TYR A 266 -0.57 -9.51 0.69
CA TYR A 266 -0.41 -8.77 -0.56
C TYR A 266 -1.19 -7.45 -0.66
N THR A 267 -2.01 -7.09 0.34
CA THR A 267 -2.82 -5.86 0.34
C THR A 267 -2.69 -5.04 1.63
N LYS A 268 -3.22 -3.81 1.64
CA LYS A 268 -3.37 -2.99 2.85
C LYS A 268 -4.57 -3.39 3.73
N GLU A 269 -5.25 -4.52 3.50
CA GLU A 269 -6.49 -4.88 4.23
C GLU A 269 -6.30 -4.89 5.76
N LYS A 270 -5.14 -5.31 6.27
CA LYS A 270 -4.82 -5.26 7.72
C LYS A 270 -4.82 -3.84 8.33
N LEU A 271 -4.71 -2.81 7.51
CA LEU A 271 -4.77 -1.39 7.89
C LEU A 271 -6.16 -0.79 7.67
N HIS A 272 -6.95 -1.38 6.76
CA HIS A 272 -8.33 -1.00 6.45
C HIS A 272 -9.25 -2.22 6.53
N PRO A 273 -9.54 -2.73 7.74
CA PRO A 273 -10.47 -3.84 7.86
C PRO A 273 -11.84 -3.39 7.34
N THR A 274 -12.30 -3.99 6.24
CA THR A 274 -13.69 -3.85 5.77
C THR A 274 -14.62 -4.29 6.91
N MET A 275 -15.82 -3.71 7.00
CA MET A 275 -16.81 -3.97 8.05
C MET A 275 -17.14 -5.47 8.24
N VAL A 276 -16.88 -6.29 7.22
CA VAL A 276 -17.00 -7.77 7.22
C VAL A 276 -15.89 -8.45 8.04
N TYR A 277 -14.67 -7.92 8.05
CA TYR A 277 -13.51 -8.48 8.78
C TYR A 277 -13.52 -8.10 10.27
N SER A 278 -14.10 -6.95 10.62
CA SER A 278 -14.33 -6.58 12.02
C SER A 278 -15.17 -7.61 12.77
N ASP A 279 -16.10 -8.28 12.08
CA ASP A 279 -16.97 -9.30 12.69
C ASP A 279 -16.23 -10.63 12.97
N LEU A 280 -15.19 -10.96 12.20
CA LEU A 280 -14.34 -12.14 12.45
C LEU A 280 -13.32 -11.88 13.57
N GLN A 281 -12.68 -10.71 13.61
CA GLN A 281 -11.76 -10.33 14.70
C GLN A 281 -12.50 -10.16 16.04
N LEU A 282 -13.75 -9.71 16.02
CA LEU A 282 -14.59 -9.62 17.21
C LEU A 282 -14.92 -11.00 17.80
N LYS A 283 -15.01 -12.03 16.94
CA LYS A 283 -15.35 -13.40 17.36
C LYS A 283 -14.20 -14.13 18.07
N ASP A 284 -12.95 -13.68 17.87
CA ASP A 284 -11.75 -14.23 18.52
C ASP A 284 -11.35 -13.52 19.83
N HIS A 285 -12.11 -12.53 20.31
CA HIS A 285 -11.85 -11.83 21.58
C HIS A 285 -10.43 -11.22 21.71
N ILE A 286 -9.70 -11.02 20.61
CA ILE A 286 -8.40 -10.31 20.63
C ILE A 286 -8.71 -8.82 20.63
N ILE A 287 -8.73 -8.19 21.81
CA ILE A 287 -8.80 -6.74 21.93
C ILE A 287 -7.55 -6.19 21.22
N PRO A 288 -7.69 -5.43 20.11
CA PRO A 288 -6.52 -4.88 19.44
C PRO A 288 -5.76 -4.01 20.43
N SER A 289 -4.45 -4.23 20.46
CA SER A 289 -3.55 -3.50 21.36
C SER A 289 -3.70 -2.00 21.17
N ARG A 290 -3.37 -1.21 22.20
CA ARG A 290 -3.52 0.26 22.13
C ARG A 290 -2.79 0.84 20.92
N SER A 291 -1.64 0.30 20.54
CA SER A 291 -0.88 0.70 19.34
C SER A 291 -1.61 0.33 18.05
N GLU A 292 -2.20 -0.86 17.95
CA GLU A 292 -2.94 -1.30 16.75
C GLU A 292 -4.17 -0.45 16.48
N ARG A 293 -4.95 -0.12 17.51
CA ARG A 293 -6.11 0.77 17.38
C ARG A 293 -5.73 2.16 16.89
N MET A 294 -4.62 2.70 17.39
CA MET A 294 -4.13 4.02 16.95
C MET A 294 -3.75 4.02 15.48
N VAL A 295 -3.12 2.93 14.98
CA VAL A 295 -2.79 2.80 13.56
C VAL A 295 -4.04 2.66 12.69
N LEU A 296 -5.06 1.90 13.13
CA LEU A 296 -6.32 1.78 12.39
C LEU A 296 -7.05 3.13 12.28
N ILE A 297 -7.11 3.87 13.39
CA ILE A 297 -7.70 5.23 13.42
C ILE A 297 -6.90 6.16 12.48
N PHE A 298 -5.58 6.10 12.54
CA PHE A 298 -4.70 6.86 11.67
C PHE A 298 -5.00 6.59 10.18
N CYS A 299 -4.98 5.32 9.76
CA CYS A 299 -5.26 4.94 8.37
C CYS A 299 -6.68 5.35 7.94
N TYR A 300 -7.69 5.19 8.81
CA TYR A 300 -9.04 5.66 8.53
C TYR A 300 -9.08 7.16 8.19
N PHE A 301 -8.40 8.01 8.97
CA PHE A 301 -8.31 9.44 8.68
C PHE A 301 -7.54 9.73 7.39
N VAL A 302 -6.44 9.01 7.13
CA VAL A 302 -5.68 9.17 5.89
C VAL A 302 -6.54 8.84 4.67
N ARG A 303 -7.34 7.77 4.70
CA ARG A 303 -8.28 7.41 3.62
C ARG A 303 -9.38 8.45 3.46
N LEU A 304 -9.92 8.97 4.55
CA LEU A 304 -10.93 10.04 4.52
C LEU A 304 -10.35 11.31 3.89
N PHE A 305 -9.14 11.71 4.28
CA PHE A 305 -8.45 12.85 3.70
C PHE A 305 -8.09 12.62 2.23
N ALA A 306 -7.59 11.44 1.86
CA ALA A 306 -7.28 11.10 0.48
C ALA A 306 -8.53 11.09 -0.43
N LEU A 307 -9.71 10.78 0.12
CA LEU A 307 -10.97 10.85 -0.62
C LEU A 307 -11.43 12.28 -0.87
N TYR A 308 -11.45 13.14 0.16
CA TYR A 308 -12.08 14.47 0.07
C TYR A 308 -11.14 15.58 -0.39
N LEU A 309 -9.84 15.53 -0.04
CA LEU A 309 -8.89 16.61 -0.32
C LEU A 309 -8.59 16.82 -1.81
N PRO A 310 -8.56 15.78 -2.68
CA PRO A 310 -8.45 15.99 -4.13
C PRO A 310 -9.61 16.79 -4.72
N PHE A 311 -10.85 16.57 -4.28
CA PHE A 311 -12.00 17.37 -4.73
C PHE A 311 -11.91 18.82 -4.28
N ALA A 312 -11.49 19.05 -3.02
CA ALA A 312 -11.24 20.40 -2.52
C ALA A 312 -10.12 21.10 -3.32
N ALA A 313 -9.04 20.37 -3.65
CA ALA A 313 -7.95 20.89 -4.47
C ALA A 313 -8.40 21.23 -5.89
N ILE A 314 -9.30 20.44 -6.52
CA ILE A 314 -9.89 20.77 -7.82
C ILE A 314 -10.66 22.09 -7.75
N GLY A 315 -11.49 22.29 -6.72
CA GLY A 315 -12.24 23.53 -6.52
C GLY A 315 -11.32 24.74 -6.34
N LEU A 316 -10.30 24.62 -5.48
CA LEU A 316 -9.31 25.68 -5.25
C LEU A 316 -8.47 25.99 -6.50
N PHE A 317 -8.11 24.97 -7.28
CA PHE A 317 -7.41 25.13 -8.55
C PHE A 317 -8.27 25.85 -9.59
N HIS A 318 -9.57 25.55 -9.64
CA HIS A 318 -10.50 26.23 -10.55
C HIS A 318 -10.67 27.72 -10.22
N HIS A 319 -10.57 28.10 -8.94
CA HIS A 319 -10.63 29.48 -8.47
C HIS A 319 -9.26 30.20 -8.40
N SER A 320 -8.16 29.55 -8.83
CA SER A 320 -6.84 30.18 -8.97
C SER A 320 -6.73 30.95 -10.29
N HIS A 321 -5.78 31.89 -10.38
CA HIS A 321 -5.46 32.65 -11.60
C HIS A 321 -4.79 31.78 -12.67
N ARG A 322 -5.54 30.79 -13.17
CA ARG A 322 -5.04 29.78 -14.13
C ARG A 322 -4.60 30.35 -15.47
N GLU A 323 -5.14 31.51 -15.84
CA GLU A 323 -4.85 32.20 -17.10
C GLU A 323 -3.41 32.76 -17.16
N ALA A 324 -2.73 32.82 -16.01
CA ALA A 324 -1.33 33.24 -15.92
C ALA A 324 -0.33 32.09 -16.11
N TYR A 325 -0.78 30.84 -16.25
CA TYR A 325 0.06 29.64 -16.39
C TYR A 325 0.02 29.08 -17.82
N ASN A 326 1.06 28.32 -18.20
CA ASN A 326 1.11 27.62 -19.48
C ASN A 326 -0.09 26.66 -19.62
N GLU A 327 -0.81 26.76 -20.75
CA GLU A 327 -2.00 25.96 -21.00
C GLU A 327 -1.76 24.45 -20.87
N ASP A 328 -0.60 23.98 -21.31
CA ASP A 328 -0.27 22.56 -21.25
C ASP A 328 -0.09 22.08 -19.80
N ASP A 329 0.54 22.87 -18.95
CA ASP A 329 0.71 22.54 -17.53
C ASP A 329 -0.62 22.58 -16.78
N VAL A 330 -1.53 23.48 -17.17
CA VAL A 330 -2.91 23.53 -16.66
C VAL A 330 -3.69 22.28 -17.07
N LYS A 331 -3.61 21.86 -18.34
CA LYS A 331 -4.25 20.61 -18.84
C LYS A 331 -3.72 19.39 -18.09
N VAL A 332 -2.40 19.27 -17.97
CA VAL A 332 -1.76 18.18 -17.22
C VAL A 332 -2.24 18.19 -15.77
N THR A 333 -2.22 19.34 -15.09
CA THR A 333 -2.65 19.45 -13.69
C THR A 333 -4.10 19.01 -13.49
N TYR A 334 -5.03 19.42 -14.37
CA TYR A 334 -6.41 18.96 -14.33
C TYR A 334 -6.52 17.44 -14.49
N VAL A 335 -5.82 16.86 -15.46
CA VAL A 335 -5.79 15.40 -15.65
C VAL A 335 -5.28 14.72 -14.39
N LEU A 336 -4.19 15.21 -13.79
CA LEU A 336 -3.64 14.63 -12.56
C LEU A 336 -4.62 14.71 -11.40
N LEU A 337 -5.26 15.86 -11.18
CA LEU A 337 -6.22 16.04 -10.09
C LEU A 337 -7.48 15.18 -10.27
N CYS A 338 -8.11 15.24 -11.45
CA CYS A 338 -9.32 14.48 -11.75
C CYS A 338 -9.08 12.98 -11.68
N CYS A 339 -7.98 12.50 -12.27
CA CYS A 339 -7.64 11.08 -12.23
C CYS A 339 -7.23 10.62 -10.83
N THR A 340 -6.54 11.46 -10.04
CA THR A 340 -6.25 11.14 -8.63
C THR A 340 -7.53 11.04 -7.82
N ALA A 341 -8.44 12.02 -7.94
CA ALA A 341 -9.73 12.00 -7.25
C ALA A 341 -10.59 10.79 -7.65
N ALA A 342 -10.64 10.46 -8.94
CA ALA A 342 -11.36 9.29 -9.44
C ALA A 342 -10.77 7.99 -8.89
N LEU A 343 -9.44 7.85 -8.92
CA LEU A 343 -8.75 6.65 -8.43
C LEU A 343 -8.96 6.46 -6.93
N GLU A 344 -8.86 7.52 -6.12
CA GLU A 344 -9.15 7.47 -4.68
C GLU A 344 -10.62 7.14 -4.39
N PHE A 345 -11.55 7.69 -5.17
CA PHE A 345 -12.97 7.38 -5.06
C PHE A 345 -13.27 5.90 -5.35
N TYR A 346 -12.74 5.36 -6.46
CA TYR A 346 -12.95 3.96 -6.80
C TYR A 346 -12.22 3.00 -5.85
N ALA A 347 -11.02 3.35 -5.39
CA ALA A 347 -10.31 2.59 -4.36
C ALA A 347 -11.12 2.55 -3.06
N ALA A 348 -11.75 3.68 -2.68
CA ALA A 348 -12.59 3.75 -1.50
C ALA A 348 -13.91 2.96 -1.63
N MET A 349 -14.45 2.81 -2.84
CA MET A 349 -15.69 2.05 -3.09
C MET A 349 -15.49 0.54 -3.23
N LEU A 350 -14.35 0.10 -3.78
CA LEU A 350 -14.07 -1.32 -4.04
C LEU A 350 -13.50 -2.09 -2.83
N MET A 351 -13.22 -1.40 -1.72
CA MET A 351 -12.70 -1.97 -0.46
C MET A 351 -13.63 -1.69 0.71
#